data_AF-A0A670J2N9-F1
#
_entry.id   AF-A0A670J2N9-F1
#
_cell.length_a   1.000
_cell.length_b   1.000
_cell.length_c   1.000
_cell.angle_alpha   90.00
_cell.angle_beta   90.00
_cell.angle_gamma   90.00
#
_symmetry.space_group_name_H-M   'P 1'
#
loop_
_entity.id
_entity.type
_entity.pdbx_description
1 polymer ?
#
loop_
_entity_poly.entity_id
_entity_poly.type
_entity_poly.pdbx_seq_one_letter_code
_entity_poly.pdbx_strand_id
1 'polypeptide(L)'
;MMSDASEMLAAALEQMDGIIAGSKALEYSNGIFDCQSPTSPFMGSLRALHLVEDLRGLLEMMEADEKEGLRCQVPDSTAEILMEWLQSQMTNGHISTNGDVYQERLARLENDKESLVLQVSVLTDQVDAQGEKIRDLELCLDEHREKLNATEEMLQQELLSRTSLETQKLDLMAEVSNLKLKLTAVEKDRLDYEDRYRDTEGLMQEINELRLKVGEMDSERLQYEKKLKSTKEELSSLKDKLEQKEAEIKQLQERLAHQVKGDGVDINDRGKETSIEAP
;
A
#
# COMPACT_ATOMS: atom_id res chain seq x y z
N MET A 1 24.51 4.63 30.33
CA MET A 1 25.89 5.07 30.62
C MET A 1 26.51 5.77 29.39
N MET A 2 25.79 6.68 28.71
CA MET A 2 26.29 7.46 27.56
C MET A 2 26.15 8.99 27.80
N SER A 3 25.77 9.43 29.00
CA SER A 3 25.54 10.84 29.33
C SER A 3 26.83 11.59 29.69
N ASP A 4 27.71 11.01 30.49
CA ASP A 4 28.86 11.73 31.08
C ASP A 4 29.85 12.24 30.03
N ALA A 5 30.10 11.45 28.97
CA ALA A 5 31.02 11.85 27.91
C ALA A 5 30.42 12.97 27.03
N SER A 6 29.10 12.97 26.83
CA SER A 6 28.41 14.02 26.07
C SER A 6 28.32 15.32 26.85
N GLU A 7 28.08 15.26 28.16
CA GLU A 7 28.07 16.45 29.03
C GLU A 7 29.46 17.07 29.18
N MET A 8 30.52 16.24 29.32
CA MET A 8 31.89 16.76 29.33
C MET A 8 32.26 17.49 28.05
N LEU A 9 31.84 16.98 26.89
CA LEU A 9 32.16 17.58 25.61
C LEU A 9 31.36 18.87 25.37
N ALA A 10 30.10 18.91 25.78
CA ALA A 10 29.28 20.12 25.76
C ALA A 10 29.87 21.22 26.67
N ALA A 11 30.28 20.87 27.90
CA ALA A 11 30.90 21.81 28.82
C ALA A 11 32.25 22.35 28.31
N ALA A 12 33.04 21.51 27.62
CA ALA A 12 34.32 21.93 27.03
C ALA A 12 34.11 22.92 25.86
N LEU A 13 33.11 22.70 25.02
CA LEU A 13 32.77 23.60 23.91
C LEU A 13 32.25 24.96 24.42
N GLU A 14 31.39 24.96 25.44
CA GLU A 14 30.92 26.20 26.07
C GLU A 14 32.07 26.98 26.74
N GLN A 15 33.07 26.29 27.27
CA GLN A 15 34.28 26.93 27.80
C GLN A 15 35.13 27.57 26.70
N MET A 16 35.21 26.94 25.53
CA MET A 16 35.95 27.46 24.37
C MET A 16 35.26 28.69 23.78
N ASP A 17 33.93 28.67 23.67
CA ASP A 17 33.12 29.82 23.25
C ASP A 17 33.24 30.99 24.23
N GLY A 18 33.29 30.73 25.54
CA GLY A 18 33.53 31.76 26.55
C GLY A 18 34.89 32.45 26.41
N ILE A 19 35.92 31.73 25.96
CA ILE A 19 37.26 32.28 25.70
C ILE A 19 37.27 33.09 24.40
N ILE A 20 36.63 32.59 23.33
CA ILE A 20 36.57 33.27 22.02
C ILE A 20 35.72 34.54 22.09
N ALA A 21 34.60 34.51 22.82
CA ALA A 21 33.71 35.66 23.02
C ALA A 21 34.25 36.67 24.06
N GLY A 22 35.37 36.38 24.72
CA GLY A 22 35.97 37.24 25.75
C GLY A 22 35.19 37.32 27.06
N SER A 23 34.19 36.46 27.28
CA SER A 23 33.35 36.45 28.47
C SER A 23 33.94 35.63 29.63
N LYS A 24 34.86 34.70 29.35
CA LYS A 24 35.75 34.05 30.31
C LYS A 24 37.19 34.50 30.04
N ALA A 25 37.59 35.59 30.68
CA ALA A 25 38.99 35.93 30.79
C ALA A 25 39.70 34.81 31.57
N LEU A 26 40.57 34.06 30.88
CA LEU A 26 41.58 33.26 31.54
C LEU A 26 42.38 34.27 32.38
N GLU A 27 42.39 34.14 33.71
CA GLU A 27 43.23 34.94 34.62
C GLU A 27 44.72 34.61 34.37
N TYR A 28 45.21 34.89 33.17
CA TYR A 28 46.57 35.33 32.98
C TYR A 28 46.54 36.83 33.21
N SER A 29 47.03 37.23 34.37
CA SER A 29 47.38 38.61 34.71
C SER A 29 48.33 39.16 33.64
N ASN A 30 47.78 39.67 32.55
CA ASN A 30 48.50 40.32 31.46
C ASN A 30 47.49 41.15 30.69
N GLY A 31 47.40 42.44 31.01
CA GLY A 31 46.67 43.36 30.14
C GLY A 31 46.43 44.77 30.66
N ILE A 32 46.55 45.04 31.96
CA ILE A 32 46.59 46.40 32.51
C ILE A 32 47.75 46.46 33.50
N PHE A 33 48.67 47.39 33.23
CA PHE A 33 49.93 47.62 33.92
C PHE A 33 49.78 47.68 35.46
N ASP A 34 50.15 46.61 36.15
CA ASP A 34 50.48 46.67 37.58
C ASP A 34 51.99 46.91 37.73
N CYS A 35 52.35 48.18 37.92
CA CYS A 35 53.72 48.69 38.01
C CYS A 35 54.48 48.29 39.30
N GLN A 36 54.14 47.17 39.94
CA GLN A 36 54.55 46.88 41.33
C GLN A 36 55.32 45.56 41.54
N SER A 37 55.90 44.96 40.49
CA SER A 37 56.77 43.78 40.69
C SER A 37 58.25 44.15 40.84
N PRO A 38 58.97 43.75 41.92
CA PRO A 38 60.27 44.33 42.30
C PRO A 38 61.50 43.89 41.49
N THR A 39 61.39 42.98 40.51
CA THR A 39 62.56 42.22 40.01
C THR A 39 62.75 42.11 38.49
N SER A 40 62.10 42.93 37.65
CA SER A 40 62.33 42.89 36.18
C SER A 40 63.42 43.87 35.69
N PRO A 41 64.53 43.41 35.06
CA PRO A 41 65.61 44.28 34.58
C PRO A 41 65.27 45.10 33.34
N PHE A 42 64.34 44.62 32.49
CA PHE A 42 63.95 45.28 31.23
C PHE A 42 62.84 46.33 31.44
N MET A 43 62.08 46.21 32.54
CA MET A 43 61.00 47.13 32.92
C MET A 43 61.51 48.35 33.71
N GLY A 44 62.77 48.38 34.13
CA GLY A 44 63.37 49.50 34.85
C GLY A 44 63.36 50.81 34.04
N SER A 45 63.60 50.71 32.72
CA SER A 45 63.53 51.86 31.80
C SER A 45 62.10 52.41 31.69
N LEU A 46 61.09 51.54 31.55
CA LEU A 46 59.69 51.96 31.47
C LEU A 46 59.20 52.55 32.80
N ARG A 47 59.68 52.03 33.94
CA ARG A 47 59.37 52.57 35.27
C ARG A 47 60.04 53.93 35.47
N ALA A 48 61.27 54.11 35.01
CA ALA A 48 61.95 55.40 35.03
C ALA A 48 61.19 56.44 34.19
N LEU A 49 60.68 56.05 33.02
CA LEU A 49 59.85 56.94 32.19
C LEU A 49 58.53 57.32 32.86
N HIS A 50 57.81 56.37 33.46
CA HIS A 50 56.60 56.70 34.23
C HIS A 50 56.88 57.60 35.44
N LEU A 51 57.96 57.35 36.19
CA LEU A 51 58.32 58.21 37.32
C LEU A 51 58.70 59.63 36.87
N VAL A 52 59.36 59.75 35.71
CA VAL A 52 59.68 61.04 35.09
C VAL A 52 58.42 61.75 34.64
N GLU A 53 57.44 61.02 34.11
CA GLU A 53 56.13 61.54 33.74
C GLU A 53 55.36 62.06 34.96
N ASP A 54 55.30 61.28 36.05
CA ASP A 54 54.68 61.66 37.32
C ASP A 54 55.38 62.88 37.94
N LEU A 55 56.72 62.89 37.95
CA LEU A 55 57.51 64.04 38.41
C LEU A 55 57.25 65.27 37.56
N ARG A 56 57.13 65.12 36.24
CA ARG A 56 56.78 66.23 35.35
C ARG A 56 55.40 66.78 35.69
N GLY A 57 54.40 65.92 35.86
CA GLY A 57 53.05 66.32 36.25
C GLY A 57 53.04 67.08 37.58
N LEU A 58 53.76 66.60 38.59
CA LEU A 58 53.89 67.30 39.88
C LEU A 58 54.59 68.66 39.72
N LEU A 59 55.67 68.74 38.93
CA LEU A 59 56.40 69.99 38.68
C LEU A 59 55.63 70.99 37.79
N GLU A 60 54.65 70.53 37.02
CA GLU A 60 53.73 71.38 36.25
C GLU A 60 52.63 71.98 37.13
N MET A 61 52.23 71.30 38.20
CA MET A 61 51.21 71.75 39.13
C MET A 61 51.72 72.63 40.29
N MET A 62 53.04 72.72 40.48
CA MET A 62 53.67 73.58 41.50
C MET A 62 53.67 75.06 41.12
N GLU A 63 53.65 75.96 42.13
CA GLU A 63 53.76 77.39 41.88
C GLU A 63 55.18 77.80 41.44
N ALA A 64 55.27 78.91 40.70
CA ALA A 64 56.52 79.34 40.06
C ALA A 64 57.66 79.60 41.07
N ASP A 65 57.34 80.16 42.25
CA ASP A 65 58.31 80.45 43.30
C ASP A 65 58.88 79.16 43.93
N GLU A 66 58.07 78.12 44.06
CA GLU A 66 58.51 76.81 44.58
C GLU A 66 59.36 76.06 43.55
N LYS A 67 58.98 76.14 42.26
CA LYS A 67 59.74 75.56 41.14
C LYS A 67 61.11 76.21 40.99
N GLU A 68 61.20 77.52 41.16
CA GLU A 68 62.47 78.24 41.14
C GLU A 68 63.32 77.90 42.37
N GLY A 69 62.69 77.74 43.55
CA GLY A 69 63.35 77.24 44.75
C GLY A 69 63.96 75.83 44.58
N LEU A 70 63.33 74.95 43.79
CA LEU A 70 63.88 73.64 43.42
C LEU A 70 65.02 73.74 42.40
N ARG A 71 64.92 74.67 41.43
CA ARG A 71 66.01 74.91 40.46
C ARG A 71 67.28 75.40 41.14
N CYS A 72 67.16 76.30 42.12
CA CYS A 72 68.28 76.78 42.93
C CYS A 72 68.97 75.67 43.76
N GLN A 73 68.32 74.52 43.95
CA GLN A 73 68.92 73.36 44.63
C GLN A 73 69.70 72.45 43.69
N VAL A 74 69.52 72.59 42.37
CA VAL A 74 70.27 71.84 41.36
C VAL A 74 71.56 72.60 41.04
N PRO A 75 72.75 72.02 41.24
CA PRO A 75 74.01 72.68 40.87
C PRO A 75 74.05 72.99 39.38
N ASP A 76 74.48 74.20 39.01
CA ASP A 76 74.55 74.67 37.61
C ASP A 76 75.34 73.72 36.70
N SER A 77 76.43 73.14 37.22
CA SER A 77 77.23 72.14 36.50
C SER A 77 76.44 70.91 36.08
N THR A 78 75.45 70.50 36.87
CA THR A 78 74.60 69.34 36.55
C THR A 78 73.60 69.68 35.45
N ALA A 79 73.04 70.89 35.47
CA ALA A 79 72.12 71.35 34.44
C ALA A 79 72.82 71.49 33.08
N GLU A 80 74.05 72.02 33.07
CA GLU A 80 74.87 72.12 31.87
C GLU A 80 75.21 70.75 31.26
N ILE A 81 75.65 69.78 32.08
CA ILE A 81 75.96 68.42 31.62
C ILE A 81 74.71 67.75 31.02
N LEU A 82 73.53 67.92 31.61
CA LEU A 82 72.29 67.35 31.09
C LEU A 82 71.87 67.99 29.76
N MET A 83 72.04 69.30 29.61
CA MET A 83 71.79 69.99 28.34
C MET A 83 72.76 69.53 27.25
N GLU A 84 74.05 69.41 27.58
CA GLU A 84 75.07 68.93 26.64
C GLU A 84 74.81 67.48 26.23
N TRP A 85 74.41 66.61 27.16
CA TRP A 85 74.06 65.22 26.86
C TRP A 85 72.85 65.11 25.91
N LEU A 86 71.80 65.88 26.14
CA LEU A 86 70.62 65.92 25.28
C LEU A 86 70.95 66.45 23.86
N GLN A 87 71.83 67.45 23.75
CA GLN A 87 72.27 67.98 22.46
C GLN A 87 73.25 67.06 21.71
N SER A 88 74.13 66.36 22.42
CA SER A 88 75.13 65.46 21.85
C SER A 88 74.52 64.21 21.19
N GLN A 89 73.44 63.66 21.76
CA GLN A 89 72.68 62.55 21.15
C GLN A 89 72.09 62.89 19.77
N MET A 90 71.87 64.17 19.45
CA MET A 90 71.33 64.59 18.15
C MET A 90 72.39 64.91 17.10
N THR A 91 73.68 64.95 17.44
CA THR A 91 74.72 65.54 16.58
C THR A 91 75.94 64.66 16.25
N ASN A 92 76.06 63.44 16.79
CA ASN A 92 77.22 62.57 16.50
C ASN A 92 76.94 61.56 15.36
N GLY A 93 77.43 61.86 14.16
CA GLY A 93 77.15 61.13 12.91
C GLY A 93 77.93 59.82 12.72
N HIS A 94 77.19 58.74 12.40
CA HIS A 94 77.61 57.66 11.47
C HIS A 94 76.44 56.72 11.05
N ILE A 95 75.33 57.27 10.50
CA ILE A 95 74.18 56.47 10.01
C ILE A 95 73.92 56.64 8.50
N SER A 96 74.86 57.16 7.70
CA SER A 96 74.59 57.44 6.28
C SER A 96 75.00 56.34 5.28
N THR A 97 75.79 55.33 5.67
CA THR A 97 76.10 54.16 4.81
C THR A 97 75.34 52.90 5.21
N ASN A 98 74.88 52.80 6.46
CA ASN A 98 74.01 51.71 6.90
C ASN A 98 72.53 51.96 6.54
N GLY A 99 72.10 53.23 6.46
CA GLY A 99 70.73 53.59 6.09
C GLY A 99 70.32 53.05 4.72
N ASP A 100 71.23 53.08 3.74
CA ASP A 100 70.98 52.58 2.38
C ASP A 100 70.75 51.06 2.36
N VAL A 101 71.51 50.30 3.17
CA VAL A 101 71.35 48.84 3.34
C VAL A 101 70.05 48.48 4.07
N TYR A 102 69.67 49.26 5.10
CA TYR A 102 68.39 49.07 5.79
C TYR A 102 67.21 49.43 4.89
N GLN A 103 67.34 50.48 4.07
CA GLN A 103 66.32 50.93 3.14
C GLN A 103 66.15 49.94 1.98
N GLU A 104 67.22 49.38 1.44
CA GLU A 104 67.16 48.31 0.44
C GLU A 104 66.55 47.01 1.03
N ARG A 105 66.91 46.65 2.27
CA ARG A 105 66.30 45.50 2.97
C ARG A 105 64.82 45.72 3.23
N LEU A 106 64.42 46.94 3.58
CA LEU A 106 63.02 47.31 3.77
C LEU A 106 62.25 47.18 2.45
N ALA A 107 62.78 47.73 1.35
CA ALA A 107 62.15 47.64 0.03
C ALA A 107 62.00 46.19 -0.46
N ARG A 108 62.97 45.31 -0.17
CA ARG A 108 62.86 43.87 -0.46
C ARG A 108 61.75 43.21 0.37
N LEU A 109 61.70 43.49 1.67
CA LEU A 109 60.64 42.97 2.56
C LEU A 109 59.25 43.50 2.18
N GLU A 110 59.15 44.74 1.71
CA GLU A 110 57.90 45.32 1.18
C GLU A 110 57.45 44.61 -0.09
N ASN A 111 58.37 44.34 -1.03
CA ASN A 111 58.08 43.56 -2.23
C ASN A 111 57.69 42.10 -1.88
N ASP A 112 58.41 41.45 -0.97
CA ASP A 112 58.06 40.10 -0.50
C ASP A 112 56.68 40.08 0.18
N LYS A 113 56.35 41.13 0.96
CA LYS A 113 55.02 41.30 1.54
C LYS A 113 53.95 41.45 0.47
N GLU A 114 54.17 42.29 -0.55
CA GLU A 114 53.23 42.47 -1.66
C GLU A 114 53.02 41.16 -2.44
N SER A 115 54.10 40.41 -2.70
CA SER A 115 54.06 39.09 -3.32
C SER A 115 53.26 38.08 -2.48
N LEU A 116 53.49 38.05 -1.16
CA LEU A 116 52.72 37.20 -0.24
C LEU A 116 51.24 37.58 -0.23
N VAL A 117 50.91 38.87 -0.23
CA VAL A 117 49.52 39.35 -0.27
C VAL A 117 48.82 38.86 -1.53
N LEU A 118 49.48 38.89 -2.69
CA LEU A 118 48.92 38.33 -3.93
C LEU A 118 48.73 36.82 -3.84
N GLN A 119 49.70 36.07 -3.28
CA GLN A 119 49.57 34.63 -3.10
C GLN A 119 48.40 34.27 -2.16
N VAL A 120 48.24 35.01 -1.07
CA VAL A 120 47.11 34.87 -0.14
C VAL A 120 45.80 35.16 -0.87
N SER A 121 45.73 36.23 -1.66
CA SER A 121 44.54 36.56 -2.46
C SER A 121 44.15 35.43 -3.42
N VAL A 122 45.12 34.87 -4.16
CA VAL A 122 44.86 33.75 -5.07
C VAL A 122 44.39 32.50 -4.33
N LEU A 123 45.00 32.20 -3.18
CA LEU A 123 44.57 31.07 -2.35
C LEU A 123 43.17 31.30 -1.77
N THR A 124 42.82 32.52 -1.38
CA THR A 124 41.46 32.88 -0.95
C THR A 124 40.46 32.63 -2.06
N ASP A 125 40.70 33.15 -3.28
CA ASP A 125 39.81 32.93 -4.42
C ASP A 125 39.67 31.43 -4.76
N GLN A 126 40.76 30.65 -4.63
CA GLN A 126 40.74 29.21 -4.84
C GLN A 126 39.91 28.47 -3.80
N VAL A 127 40.03 28.84 -2.51
CA VAL A 127 39.22 28.26 -1.43
C VAL A 127 37.75 28.60 -1.62
N ASP A 128 37.44 29.84 -2.00
CA ASP A 128 36.08 30.29 -2.27
C ASP A 128 35.47 29.51 -3.45
N ALA A 129 36.19 29.37 -4.56
CA ALA A 129 35.75 28.58 -5.71
C ALA A 129 35.56 27.09 -5.38
N GLN A 130 36.41 26.52 -4.52
CA GLN A 130 36.23 25.15 -4.02
C GLN A 130 35.01 25.05 -3.10
N GLY A 131 34.75 26.06 -2.27
CA GLY A 131 33.55 26.17 -1.45
C GLY A 131 32.29 26.16 -2.29
N GLU A 132 32.24 26.94 -3.37
CA GLU A 132 31.11 26.91 -4.32
C GLU A 132 30.92 25.54 -4.95
N LYS A 133 32.01 24.91 -5.41
CA LYS A 133 31.93 23.58 -5.99
C LYS A 133 31.39 22.53 -5.01
N ILE A 134 31.76 22.62 -3.73
CA ILE A 134 31.22 21.74 -2.69
C ILE A 134 29.71 21.98 -2.55
N ARG A 135 29.27 23.23 -2.47
CA ARG A 135 27.84 23.57 -2.39
C ARG A 135 27.05 23.04 -3.58
N ASP A 136 27.57 23.20 -4.80
CA ASP A 136 26.92 22.68 -6.01
C ASP A 136 26.77 21.15 -5.97
N LEU A 137 27.81 20.44 -5.49
CA LEU A 137 27.77 18.99 -5.36
C LEU A 137 26.79 18.52 -4.27
N GLU A 138 26.72 19.24 -3.15
CA GLU A 138 25.75 18.99 -2.08
C GLU A 138 24.32 19.15 -2.59
N LEU A 139 24.03 20.23 -3.32
CA LEU A 139 22.74 20.45 -3.97
C LEU A 139 22.39 19.34 -4.96
N CYS A 140 23.33 18.95 -5.84
CA CYS A 140 23.13 17.83 -6.77
C CYS A 140 22.82 16.52 -6.04
N LEU A 141 23.51 16.25 -4.93
CA LEU A 141 23.32 15.05 -4.13
C LEU A 141 21.92 15.02 -3.50
N ASP A 142 21.47 16.15 -2.95
CA ASP A 142 20.13 16.29 -2.37
C ASP A 142 19.04 16.10 -3.44
N GLU A 143 19.19 16.70 -4.63
CA GLU A 143 18.24 16.46 -5.74
C GLU A 143 18.17 14.98 -6.15
N HIS A 144 19.31 14.30 -6.22
CA HIS A 144 19.35 12.88 -6.52
C HIS A 144 18.70 12.04 -5.42
N ARG A 145 18.86 12.43 -4.16
CA ARG A 145 18.22 11.78 -3.01
C ARG A 145 16.70 11.94 -3.06
N GLU A 146 16.20 13.13 -3.38
CA GLU A 146 14.76 13.37 -3.56
C GLU A 146 14.18 12.55 -4.71
N LYS A 147 14.87 12.52 -5.87
CA LYS A 147 14.46 11.68 -7.00
C LYS A 147 14.42 10.20 -6.63
N LEU A 148 15.41 9.72 -5.88
CA LEU A 148 15.44 8.34 -5.39
C LEU A 148 14.22 8.05 -4.52
N ASN A 149 13.96 8.90 -3.52
CA ASN A 149 12.80 8.75 -2.63
C ASN A 149 11.48 8.74 -3.41
N ALA A 150 11.30 9.65 -4.36
CA ALA A 150 10.09 9.69 -5.19
C ALA A 150 9.91 8.40 -6.01
N THR A 151 10.98 7.87 -6.60
CA THR A 151 10.91 6.59 -7.33
C THR A 151 10.65 5.40 -6.41
N GLU A 152 11.15 5.43 -5.18
CA GLU A 152 10.89 4.39 -4.17
C GLU A 152 9.43 4.42 -3.72
N GLU A 153 8.85 5.59 -3.46
CA GLU A 153 7.44 5.75 -3.13
C GLU A 153 6.52 5.25 -4.27
N MET A 154 6.84 5.61 -5.52
CA MET A 154 6.11 5.10 -6.68
C MET A 154 6.17 3.57 -6.77
N LEU A 155 7.34 2.98 -6.52
CA LEU A 155 7.51 1.53 -6.53
C LEU A 155 6.71 0.85 -5.41
N GLN A 156 6.70 1.42 -4.20
CA GLN A 156 5.89 0.91 -3.08
C GLN A 156 4.40 0.95 -3.41
N GLN A 157 3.92 2.04 -4.02
CA GLN A 157 2.53 2.16 -4.47
C GLN A 157 2.19 1.11 -5.54
N GLU A 158 3.07 0.88 -6.52
CA GLU A 158 2.89 -0.13 -7.55
C GLU A 158 2.83 -1.55 -6.96
N LEU A 159 3.68 -1.86 -5.97
CA LEU A 159 3.65 -3.15 -5.28
C LEU A 159 2.34 -3.38 -4.53
N LEU A 160 1.80 -2.36 -3.87
CA LEU A 160 0.49 -2.43 -3.21
C LEU A 160 -0.63 -2.65 -4.23
N SER A 161 -0.64 -1.89 -5.33
CA SER A 161 -1.62 -2.05 -6.42
C SER A 161 -1.56 -3.44 -7.04
N ARG A 162 -0.36 -3.93 -7.36
CA ARG A 162 -0.11 -5.27 -7.89
C ARG A 162 -0.63 -6.36 -6.96
N THR A 163 -0.39 -6.22 -5.66
CA THR A 163 -0.86 -7.18 -4.66
C THR A 163 -2.38 -7.22 -4.62
N SER A 164 -3.03 -6.04 -4.62
CA SER A 164 -4.50 -5.94 -4.66
C SER A 164 -5.10 -6.57 -5.92
N LEU A 165 -4.51 -6.33 -7.09
CA LEU A 165 -4.94 -6.92 -8.35
C LEU A 165 -4.76 -8.44 -8.39
N GLU A 166 -3.67 -8.97 -7.86
CA GLU A 166 -3.45 -10.41 -7.78
C GLU A 166 -4.47 -11.08 -6.85
N THR A 167 -4.83 -10.44 -5.72
CA THR A 167 -5.93 -10.91 -4.86
C THR A 167 -7.26 -10.95 -5.61
N GLN A 168 -7.66 -9.86 -6.28
CA GLN A 168 -8.90 -9.81 -7.05
C GLN A 168 -8.96 -10.87 -8.16
N LYS A 169 -7.83 -11.12 -8.83
CA LYS A 169 -7.72 -12.16 -9.85
C LYS A 169 -7.94 -13.56 -9.24
N LEU A 170 -7.36 -13.84 -8.08
CA LEU A 170 -7.56 -15.13 -7.40
C LEU A 170 -9.02 -15.32 -6.97
N ASP A 171 -9.67 -14.27 -6.47
CA ASP A 171 -11.09 -14.29 -6.11
C ASP A 171 -11.98 -14.59 -7.34
N LEU A 172 -11.73 -13.91 -8.46
CA LEU A 172 -12.44 -14.17 -9.72
C LEU A 172 -12.19 -15.60 -10.23
N MET A 173 -10.97 -16.11 -10.13
CA MET A 173 -10.67 -17.50 -10.50
C MET A 173 -11.43 -18.51 -9.62
N ALA A 174 -11.60 -18.22 -8.33
CA ALA A 174 -12.42 -19.02 -7.42
C ALA A 174 -13.90 -18.95 -7.79
N GLU A 175 -14.43 -17.77 -8.11
CA GLU A 175 -15.81 -17.59 -8.58
C GLU A 175 -16.08 -18.33 -9.89
N VAL A 176 -15.19 -18.24 -10.87
CA VAL A 176 -15.30 -18.98 -12.13
C VAL A 176 -15.31 -20.50 -11.88
N SER A 177 -14.47 -20.97 -10.95
CA SER A 177 -14.45 -22.39 -10.58
C SER A 177 -15.77 -22.82 -9.93
N ASN A 178 -16.33 -22.00 -9.04
CA ASN A 178 -17.64 -22.24 -8.43
C ASN A 178 -18.78 -22.23 -9.46
N LEU A 179 -18.76 -21.31 -10.41
CA LEU A 179 -19.75 -21.25 -11.48
C LEU A 179 -19.69 -22.48 -12.39
N LYS A 180 -18.49 -22.99 -12.70
CA LYS A 180 -18.33 -24.25 -13.44
C LYS A 180 -18.95 -25.43 -12.69
N LEU A 181 -18.72 -25.54 -11.38
CA LEU A 181 -19.33 -26.61 -10.57
C LEU A 181 -20.86 -26.50 -10.57
N LYS A 182 -21.41 -25.30 -10.41
CA LYS A 182 -22.86 -25.06 -10.49
C LYS A 182 -23.42 -25.40 -11.87
N LEU A 183 -22.71 -25.05 -12.94
CA LEU A 183 -23.12 -25.37 -14.30
C LEU A 183 -23.23 -26.89 -14.49
N THR A 184 -22.19 -27.64 -14.10
CA THR A 184 -22.20 -29.11 -14.18
C THR A 184 -23.32 -29.74 -13.34
N ALA A 185 -23.61 -29.18 -12.15
CA ALA A 185 -24.73 -29.64 -11.34
C ALA A 185 -26.08 -29.43 -12.06
N VAL A 186 -26.30 -28.24 -12.62
CA VAL A 186 -27.53 -27.92 -13.38
C VAL A 186 -27.65 -28.77 -14.66
N GLU A 187 -26.54 -29.00 -15.37
CA GLU A 187 -26.52 -29.88 -16.55
C GLU A 187 -26.90 -31.31 -16.20
N LYS A 188 -26.44 -31.82 -15.06
CA LYS A 188 -26.84 -33.12 -14.54
C LYS A 188 -28.33 -33.17 -14.21
N ASP A 189 -28.82 -32.19 -13.44
CA ASP A 189 -30.24 -32.11 -13.09
C ASP A 189 -31.11 -32.07 -14.36
N ARG A 190 -30.70 -31.29 -15.38
CA ARG A 190 -31.38 -31.21 -16.68
C ARG A 190 -31.46 -32.57 -17.37
N LEU A 191 -30.38 -33.34 -17.39
CA LEU A 191 -30.37 -34.69 -17.97
C LEU A 191 -31.31 -35.63 -17.22
N ASP A 192 -31.31 -35.59 -15.88
CA ASP A 192 -32.22 -36.39 -15.05
C ASP A 192 -33.70 -36.00 -15.29
N TYR A 193 -33.98 -34.72 -15.58
CA TYR A 193 -35.31 -34.27 -16.00
C TYR A 193 -35.70 -34.76 -17.40
N GLU A 194 -34.78 -34.74 -18.37
CA GLU A 194 -35.03 -35.25 -19.72
C GLU A 194 -35.32 -36.76 -19.73
N ASP A 195 -34.64 -37.53 -18.89
CA ASP A 195 -34.88 -38.96 -18.75
C ASP A 195 -36.30 -39.24 -18.21
N ARG A 196 -36.68 -38.59 -17.10
CA ARG A 196 -38.04 -38.71 -16.55
C ARG A 196 -39.12 -38.19 -17.50
N TYR A 197 -38.82 -37.18 -18.31
CA TYR A 197 -39.74 -36.68 -19.30
C TYR A 197 -39.99 -37.74 -20.39
N ARG A 198 -38.94 -38.40 -20.87
CA ARG A 198 -39.04 -39.50 -21.84
C ARG A 198 -39.87 -40.66 -21.31
N ASP A 199 -39.69 -41.04 -20.04
CA ASP A 199 -40.51 -42.07 -19.40
C ASP A 199 -42.00 -41.67 -19.38
N THR A 200 -42.27 -40.40 -19.07
CA THR A 200 -43.63 -39.86 -19.06
C THR A 200 -44.26 -39.85 -20.46
N GLU A 201 -43.48 -39.49 -21.50
CA GLU A 201 -43.92 -39.60 -22.90
C GLU A 201 -44.24 -41.05 -23.28
N GLY A 202 -43.41 -42.01 -22.85
CA GLY A 202 -43.65 -43.44 -23.06
C GLY A 202 -44.96 -43.91 -22.44
N LEU A 203 -45.22 -43.56 -21.17
CA LEU A 203 -46.49 -43.85 -20.51
C LEU A 203 -47.69 -43.20 -21.21
N MET A 204 -47.51 -41.98 -21.76
CA MET A 204 -48.57 -41.31 -22.51
C MET A 204 -48.89 -42.04 -23.82
N GLN A 205 -47.88 -42.58 -24.50
CA GLN A 205 -48.07 -43.42 -25.69
C GLN A 205 -48.82 -44.71 -25.33
N GLU A 206 -48.42 -45.40 -24.27
CA GLU A 206 -49.10 -46.61 -23.78
C GLU A 206 -50.57 -46.34 -23.44
N ILE A 207 -50.87 -45.22 -22.75
CA ILE A 207 -52.24 -44.81 -22.46
C ILE A 207 -53.05 -44.58 -23.75
N ASN A 208 -52.44 -43.98 -24.77
CA ASN A 208 -53.11 -43.75 -26.05
C ASN A 208 -53.38 -45.07 -26.80
N GLU A 209 -52.45 -46.01 -26.79
CA GLU A 209 -52.63 -47.35 -27.34
C GLU A 209 -53.75 -48.11 -26.63
N LEU A 210 -53.75 -48.11 -25.29
CA LEU A 210 -54.80 -48.72 -24.49
C LEU A 210 -56.17 -48.09 -24.77
N ARG A 211 -56.25 -46.75 -24.93
CA ARG A 211 -57.49 -46.06 -25.30
C ARG A 211 -58.01 -46.48 -26.66
N LEU A 212 -57.13 -46.60 -27.66
CA LEU A 212 -57.51 -47.12 -28.98
C LEU A 212 -58.02 -48.56 -28.86
N LYS A 213 -57.32 -49.41 -28.11
CA LYS A 213 -57.73 -50.81 -27.93
C LYS A 213 -59.08 -50.96 -27.23
N VAL A 214 -59.34 -50.16 -26.21
CA VAL A 214 -60.65 -50.09 -25.55
C VAL A 214 -61.73 -49.67 -26.55
N GLY A 215 -61.47 -48.67 -27.41
CA GLY A 215 -62.40 -48.26 -28.45
C GLY A 215 -62.71 -49.34 -29.50
N GLU A 216 -61.70 -50.13 -29.90
CA GLU A 216 -61.90 -51.31 -30.75
C GLU A 216 -62.79 -52.36 -30.07
N MET A 217 -62.48 -52.69 -28.80
CA MET A 217 -63.25 -53.66 -28.02
C MET A 217 -64.70 -53.22 -27.81
N ASP A 218 -64.96 -51.95 -27.56
CA ASP A 218 -66.31 -51.41 -27.45
C ASP A 218 -67.08 -51.50 -28.76
N SER A 219 -66.39 -51.32 -29.89
CA SER A 219 -66.97 -51.47 -31.22
C SER A 219 -67.35 -52.93 -31.51
N GLU A 220 -66.47 -53.88 -31.17
CA GLU A 220 -66.74 -55.32 -31.26
C GLU A 220 -67.91 -55.73 -30.35
N ARG A 221 -67.91 -55.27 -29.10
CA ARG A 221 -68.99 -55.49 -28.13
C ARG A 221 -70.33 -55.04 -28.69
N LEU A 222 -70.41 -53.84 -29.26
CA LEU A 222 -71.62 -53.31 -29.86
C LEU A 222 -72.08 -54.14 -31.08
N GLN A 223 -71.15 -54.66 -31.87
CA GLN A 223 -71.50 -55.59 -32.96
C GLN A 223 -72.09 -56.89 -32.43
N TYR A 224 -71.50 -57.48 -31.39
CA TYR A 224 -72.04 -58.68 -30.74
C TYR A 224 -73.42 -58.44 -30.13
N GLU A 225 -73.64 -57.30 -29.47
CA GLU A 225 -74.95 -56.92 -28.95
C GLU A 225 -76.01 -56.80 -30.06
N LYS A 226 -75.68 -56.19 -31.20
CA LYS A 226 -76.58 -56.11 -32.36
C LYS A 226 -76.92 -57.49 -32.92
N LYS A 227 -75.92 -58.36 -33.10
CA LYS A 227 -76.12 -59.75 -33.55
C LYS A 227 -77.01 -60.52 -32.58
N LEU A 228 -76.73 -60.42 -31.27
CA LEU A 228 -77.53 -61.05 -30.22
C LEU A 228 -78.98 -60.58 -30.22
N LYS A 229 -79.21 -59.28 -30.46
CA LYS A 229 -80.57 -58.73 -30.58
C LYS A 229 -81.31 -59.33 -31.79
N SER A 230 -80.67 -59.36 -32.96
CA SER A 230 -81.25 -59.96 -34.19
C SER A 230 -81.61 -61.44 -33.98
N THR A 231 -80.69 -62.25 -33.42
CA THR A 231 -80.95 -63.68 -33.21
C THR A 231 -82.05 -63.93 -32.17
N LYS A 232 -82.17 -63.06 -31.16
CA LYS A 232 -83.27 -63.11 -30.19
C LYS A 232 -84.63 -62.81 -30.84
N GLU A 233 -84.69 -61.81 -31.73
CA GLU A 233 -85.90 -61.47 -32.49
C GLU A 233 -86.30 -62.62 -33.44
N GLU A 234 -85.34 -63.22 -34.15
CA GLU A 234 -85.55 -64.39 -34.99
C GLU A 234 -86.08 -65.60 -34.20
N LEU A 235 -85.49 -65.89 -33.04
CA LEU A 235 -85.96 -66.94 -32.13
C LEU A 235 -87.39 -66.70 -31.67
N SER A 236 -87.75 -65.45 -31.33
CA SER A 236 -89.13 -65.11 -30.97
C SER A 236 -90.08 -65.39 -32.13
N SER A 237 -89.73 -64.97 -33.35
CA SER A 237 -90.55 -65.23 -34.54
C SER A 237 -90.72 -66.72 -34.83
N LEU A 238 -89.66 -67.52 -34.67
CA LEU A 238 -89.72 -68.97 -34.83
C LEU A 238 -90.59 -69.62 -33.75
N LYS A 239 -90.52 -69.13 -32.52
CA LYS A 239 -91.37 -69.60 -31.42
C LYS A 239 -92.85 -69.32 -31.70
N ASP A 240 -93.18 -68.11 -32.15
CA ASP A 240 -94.56 -67.74 -32.53
C ASP A 240 -95.09 -68.64 -33.67
N LYS A 241 -94.25 -68.91 -34.68
CA LYS A 241 -94.59 -69.84 -35.78
C LYS A 241 -94.80 -71.27 -35.28
N LEU A 242 -93.98 -71.74 -34.34
CA LEU A 242 -94.11 -73.06 -33.74
C LEU A 242 -95.44 -73.17 -32.98
N GLU A 243 -95.76 -72.19 -32.13
CA GLU A 243 -97.02 -72.13 -31.39
C GLU A 243 -98.24 -72.11 -32.35
N GLN A 244 -98.16 -71.34 -33.45
CA GLN A 244 -99.20 -71.34 -34.48
C GLN A 244 -99.37 -72.71 -35.13
N LYS A 245 -98.26 -73.40 -35.48
CA LYS A 245 -98.31 -74.74 -36.06
C LYS A 245 -98.82 -75.79 -35.08
N GLU A 246 -98.43 -75.72 -33.81
CA GLU A 246 -98.98 -76.58 -32.76
C GLU A 246 -100.48 -76.38 -32.58
N ALA A 247 -100.97 -75.13 -32.65
CA ALA A 247 -102.40 -74.83 -32.63
C ALA A 247 -103.13 -75.38 -33.88
N GLU A 248 -102.56 -75.25 -35.08
CA GLU A 248 -103.10 -75.87 -36.30
C GLU A 248 -103.15 -77.41 -36.17
N ILE A 249 -102.08 -78.03 -35.65
CA ILE A 249 -102.03 -79.48 -35.41
C ILE A 249 -103.14 -79.88 -34.43
N LYS A 250 -103.30 -79.17 -33.31
CA LYS A 250 -104.40 -79.42 -32.36
C LYS A 250 -105.77 -79.31 -33.03
N GLN A 251 -106.02 -78.27 -33.84
CA GLN A 251 -107.27 -78.12 -34.59
C GLN A 251 -107.50 -79.26 -35.59
N LEU A 252 -106.45 -79.71 -36.30
CA LEU A 252 -106.54 -80.84 -37.22
C LEU A 252 -106.80 -82.15 -36.48
N GLN A 253 -106.15 -82.38 -35.33
CA GLN A 253 -106.40 -83.52 -34.46
C GLN A 253 -107.85 -83.52 -33.94
N GLU A 254 -108.37 -82.37 -33.53
CA GLU A 254 -109.77 -82.21 -33.15
C GLU A 254 -110.72 -82.52 -34.31
N ARG A 255 -110.45 -82.03 -35.53
CA ARG A 255 -111.26 -82.34 -36.73
C ARG A 255 -111.23 -83.82 -37.09
N LEU A 256 -110.06 -84.46 -37.04
CA LEU A 256 -109.92 -85.92 -37.22
C LEU A 256 -110.72 -86.69 -36.17
N ALA A 257 -110.67 -86.28 -34.91
CA ALA A 257 -111.47 -86.89 -33.84
C ALA A 257 -112.99 -86.74 -34.05
N HIS A 258 -113.44 -85.65 -34.68
CA HIS A 258 -114.85 -85.47 -35.07
C HIS A 258 -115.23 -86.28 -36.32
N GLN A 259 -114.31 -86.49 -37.26
CA GLN A 259 -114.53 -87.32 -38.46
C GLN A 259 -114.59 -88.82 -38.12
N VAL A 260 -113.76 -89.29 -37.19
CA VAL A 260 -113.78 -90.67 -36.67
C VAL A 260 -115.04 -90.95 -35.84
N LYS A 261 -115.73 -89.93 -35.32
CA LYS A 261 -117.05 -90.08 -34.69
C LYS A 261 -118.23 -90.09 -35.68
N GLY A 262 -117.98 -89.78 -36.96
CA GLY A 262 -119.00 -89.70 -38.01
C GLY A 262 -119.17 -90.96 -38.87
N ASP A 263 -118.13 -91.79 -39.01
CA ASP A 263 -118.19 -93.08 -39.70
C ASP A 263 -117.62 -94.17 -38.79
N GLY A 264 -118.51 -94.87 -38.08
CA GLY A 264 -118.15 -96.08 -37.37
C GLY A 264 -118.12 -97.26 -38.32
N VAL A 265 -116.95 -97.91 -38.48
CA VAL A 265 -116.86 -99.36 -38.66
C VAL A 265 -115.61 -99.88 -37.94
N ASP A 266 -115.90 -100.83 -37.06
CA ASP A 266 -115.08 -101.66 -36.19
C ASP A 266 -114.30 -102.72 -36.99
N ILE A 267 -112.98 -102.88 -36.79
CA ILE A 267 -112.33 -104.21 -36.89
C ILE A 267 -111.24 -104.33 -35.82
N ASN A 268 -111.43 -105.39 -35.05
CA ASN A 268 -110.72 -105.85 -33.88
C ASN A 268 -109.39 -106.58 -34.21
N ASP A 269 -108.49 -106.55 -33.24
CA ASP A 269 -107.80 -107.73 -32.66
C ASP A 269 -106.26 -107.90 -32.77
N ARG A 270 -105.65 -107.84 -31.57
CA ARG A 270 -104.53 -108.61 -30.97
C ARG A 270 -103.09 -108.58 -31.51
N GLY A 271 -102.17 -108.24 -30.59
CA GLY A 271 -100.88 -108.95 -30.46
C GLY A 271 -99.75 -108.27 -29.68
N LYS A 272 -99.66 -108.55 -28.35
CA LYS A 272 -98.46 -108.81 -27.51
C LYS A 272 -97.32 -107.78 -27.45
N GLU A 273 -97.12 -107.11 -26.30
CA GLU A 273 -96.11 -107.41 -25.25
C GLU A 273 -94.64 -107.35 -25.71
N THR A 274 -93.84 -106.43 -25.16
CA THR A 274 -92.73 -106.75 -24.25
C THR A 274 -92.03 -105.49 -23.71
N SER A 275 -91.76 -105.53 -22.42
CA SER A 275 -91.06 -104.58 -21.56
C SER A 275 -89.56 -104.44 -21.89
N ILE A 276 -88.90 -103.50 -21.17
CA ILE A 276 -87.55 -103.56 -20.53
C ILE A 276 -86.96 -102.13 -20.61
N GLU A 277 -86.95 -101.36 -19.52
CA GLU A 277 -85.96 -101.32 -18.41
C GLU A 277 -84.64 -100.61 -18.79
N ALA A 278 -84.21 -99.74 -17.88
CA ALA A 278 -83.17 -98.70 -18.00
C ALA A 278 -81.72 -99.24 -18.02
N PRO A 279 -80.68 -98.40 -18.10
CA PRO A 279 -80.26 -97.52 -16.98
C PRO A 279 -80.11 -96.04 -17.34
#